data_AF-A0A8J5KRR5-F1
#
_entry.id   AF-A0A8J5KRR5-F1
#
_cell.length_a   1.000
_cell.length_b   1.000
_cell.length_c   1.000
_cell.angle_alpha   90.00
_cell.angle_beta   90.00
_cell.angle_gamma   90.00
#
_symmetry.space_group_name_H-M   'P 1'
#
loop_
_entity.id
_entity.type
_entity.pdbx_description
1 polymer ?
#
loop_
_entity_poly.entity_id
_entity_poly.type
_entity_poly.pdbx_seq_one_letter_code
_entity_poly.pdbx_strand_id
1 'polypeptide(L)'
;MRVRSVMSKLTIFLLLLFCLQKQQLQSQSQEIICAGEVAGGPFSGGRSYSSCIPLPYLDAILFWTYYPSSAALDVAYRARQSPAGWVAWAINPTGRGMVGANAFLAFPDAATGAATVITTQLPRHNLQPSDIRDEALTFAVYVREAEYSADGGYYTIYATVELPGNRTTQNTVWQASTTFAGGLPFNHPFDRDHLSSFASLDFLTGELA
;
A
#
# COMPACT_ATOMS: atom_id res chain seq x y z
N MET A 1 -34.95 -41.16 45.07
CA MET A 1 -34.48 -39.76 45.19
C MET A 1 -33.01 -39.49 44.80
N ARG A 2 -32.12 -40.50 44.65
CA ARG A 2 -30.68 -40.26 44.34
C ARG A 2 -30.34 -39.95 42.88
N VAL A 3 -31.14 -40.35 41.89
CA VAL A 3 -30.79 -40.20 40.45
C VAL A 3 -30.96 -38.76 39.93
N ARG A 4 -31.98 -38.03 40.40
CA ARG A 4 -32.25 -36.64 39.99
C ARG A 4 -31.17 -35.65 40.45
N SER A 5 -30.54 -35.92 41.59
CA SER A 5 -29.45 -35.09 42.14
C SER A 5 -28.15 -35.22 41.33
N VAL A 6 -27.87 -36.41 40.79
CA VAL A 6 -26.67 -36.65 39.97
C VAL A 6 -26.82 -36.00 38.59
N MET A 7 -27.99 -36.10 37.96
CA MET A 7 -28.24 -35.44 36.66
C MET A 7 -28.14 -33.91 36.77
N SER A 8 -28.70 -33.29 37.82
CA SER A 8 -28.59 -31.84 38.05
C SER A 8 -27.14 -31.37 38.24
N LYS A 9 -26.32 -32.13 38.97
CA LYS A 9 -24.89 -31.81 39.14
C LYS A 9 -24.10 -31.96 37.84
N LEU A 10 -24.45 -32.94 37.00
CA LEU A 10 -23.83 -33.15 35.70
C LEU A 10 -24.20 -32.04 34.70
N THR A 11 -25.45 -31.57 34.71
CA THR A 11 -25.89 -30.44 33.86
C THR A 11 -25.23 -29.12 34.26
N ILE A 12 -25.05 -28.87 35.57
CA ILE A 12 -24.34 -27.68 36.06
C ILE A 12 -22.85 -27.73 35.70
N PHE A 13 -22.22 -28.91 35.76
CA PHE A 13 -20.82 -29.09 35.37
C PHE A 13 -20.60 -28.89 33.86
N LEU A 14 -21.52 -29.38 33.01
CA LEU A 14 -21.48 -29.13 31.56
C LEU A 14 -21.74 -27.65 31.20
N LEU A 15 -22.60 -26.94 31.93
CA LEU A 15 -22.85 -25.50 31.74
C LEU A 15 -21.64 -24.64 32.17
N LEU A 16 -20.92 -25.04 33.22
CA LEU A 16 -19.67 -24.38 33.65
C LEU A 16 -18.52 -24.61 32.67
N LEU A 17 -18.39 -25.79 32.07
CA LEU A 17 -17.41 -26.04 31.00
C LEU A 17 -17.70 -25.19 29.74
N PHE A 18 -18.96 -25.01 29.38
CA PHE A 18 -19.35 -24.15 28.24
C PHE A 18 -19.12 -22.66 28.52
N CYS A 19 -19.13 -22.23 29.79
CA CYS A 19 -18.85 -20.86 30.18
C CYS A 19 -17.34 -20.54 30.13
N LEU A 20 -16.49 -21.51 30.51
CA LEU A 20 -15.02 -21.41 30.40
C LEU A 20 -14.52 -21.38 28.94
N GLN A 21 -15.21 -22.04 28.01
CA GLN A 21 -14.88 -21.94 26.57
C GLN A 21 -15.29 -20.62 25.90
N LYS A 22 -16.18 -19.82 26.51
CA LYS A 22 -16.59 -18.51 25.96
C LYS A 22 -15.69 -17.35 26.38
N GLN A 23 -14.70 -17.58 27.26
CA GLN A 23 -13.73 -16.55 27.68
C GLN A 23 -12.47 -16.50 26.80
N GLN A 24 -12.39 -17.28 25.73
CA GLN A 24 -11.42 -17.05 24.65
C GLN A 24 -12.09 -16.36 23.45
N LEU A 25 -12.74 -15.22 23.69
CA LEU A 25 -12.59 -14.13 22.72
C LEU A 25 -11.28 -13.44 23.09
N GLN A 26 -10.19 -13.99 22.55
CA GLN A 26 -8.95 -13.22 22.48
C GLN A 26 -9.30 -11.94 21.73
N SER A 27 -9.38 -10.84 22.48
CA SER A 27 -9.05 -9.52 21.94
C SER A 27 -7.61 -9.62 21.46
N GLN A 28 -7.39 -10.14 20.26
CA GLN A 28 -6.21 -9.79 19.51
C GLN A 28 -6.37 -8.31 19.20
N SER A 29 -5.84 -7.47 20.07
CA SER A 29 -5.34 -6.18 19.65
C SER A 29 -4.37 -6.48 18.52
N GLN A 30 -4.80 -6.21 17.29
CA GLN A 30 -3.98 -6.37 16.10
C GLN A 30 -2.87 -5.34 16.23
N GLU A 31 -1.75 -5.79 16.78
CA GLU A 31 -0.51 -5.05 16.82
C GLU A 31 -0.19 -4.71 15.35
N ILE A 32 -0.35 -3.43 14.95
CA ILE A 32 0.09 -2.96 13.63
C ILE A 32 1.62 -2.97 13.68
N ILE A 33 2.19 -4.15 13.49
CA ILE A 33 3.61 -4.39 13.40
C ILE A 33 3.99 -4.17 11.94
N CYS A 34 4.63 -3.05 11.64
CA CYS A 34 5.64 -3.04 10.58
C CYS A 34 7.07 -3.09 11.13
N ALA A 35 7.20 -3.43 12.41
CA ALA A 35 8.47 -3.57 13.11
C ALA A 35 8.94 -5.03 13.05
N GLY A 36 9.93 -5.31 12.21
CA GLY A 36 10.62 -6.60 12.22
C GLY A 36 11.37 -6.83 10.92
N GLU A 37 10.71 -7.43 9.94
CA GLU A 37 11.25 -7.75 8.63
C GLU A 37 10.11 -7.63 7.64
N VAL A 38 10.02 -6.41 7.12
CA VAL A 38 9.04 -5.96 6.14
C VAL A 38 9.20 -6.81 4.89
N ALA A 39 8.11 -7.35 4.35
CA ALA A 39 8.07 -8.03 3.05
C ALA A 39 9.08 -7.39 2.06
N GLY A 40 10.17 -8.08 1.72
CA GLY A 40 11.25 -7.59 0.83
C GLY A 40 12.54 -7.07 1.48
N GLY A 41 12.68 -7.06 2.81
CA GLY A 41 13.94 -6.72 3.52
C GLY A 41 14.11 -5.24 3.88
N PRO A 42 15.27 -4.86 4.47
CA PRO A 42 15.55 -3.48 4.89
C PRO A 42 15.60 -2.52 3.69
N PHE A 43 15.23 -1.26 3.91
CA PHE A 43 15.33 -0.22 2.89
C PHE A 43 16.78 0.14 2.60
N SER A 44 17.11 0.39 1.34
CA SER A 44 18.41 0.93 0.95
C SER A 44 18.65 2.33 1.53
N GLY A 45 19.92 2.70 1.70
CA GLY A 45 20.31 4.04 2.16
C GLY A 45 20.02 4.33 3.63
N GLY A 46 19.72 3.31 4.46
CA GLY A 46 19.45 3.50 5.88
C GLY A 46 18.12 4.20 6.18
N ARG A 47 17.17 4.17 5.22
CA ARG A 47 15.86 4.80 5.36
C ARG A 47 15.02 4.10 6.42
N SER A 48 14.23 4.89 7.14
CA SER A 48 13.26 4.43 8.13
C SER A 48 12.04 5.33 8.13
N TYR A 49 10.90 4.79 8.53
CA TYR A 49 9.60 5.46 8.49
C TYR A 49 8.89 5.31 9.83
N SER A 50 8.20 6.35 10.29
CA SER A 50 7.50 6.35 11.58
C SER A 50 6.17 5.60 11.54
N SER A 51 5.61 5.42 10.34
CA SER A 51 4.27 4.89 10.14
C SER A 51 4.22 3.98 8.93
N CYS A 52 3.22 3.10 8.91
CA CYS A 52 3.06 2.12 7.86
C CYS A 52 1.65 1.53 7.85
N ILE A 53 1.25 0.96 6.72
CA ILE A 53 -0.01 0.23 6.59
C ILE A 53 0.06 -0.76 5.42
N PRO A 54 -0.35 -2.03 5.59
CA PRO A 54 -0.62 -2.91 4.46
C PRO A 54 -1.85 -2.38 3.69
N LEU A 55 -1.71 -2.25 2.39
CA LEU A 55 -2.79 -1.82 1.52
C LEU A 55 -3.62 -3.04 1.06
N PRO A 56 -4.93 -2.87 0.81
CA PRO A 56 -5.72 -3.93 0.19
C PRO A 56 -5.19 -4.32 -1.19
N TYR A 57 -5.10 -5.63 -1.44
CA TYR A 57 -4.73 -6.21 -2.74
C TYR A 57 -3.28 -5.92 -3.19
N LEU A 58 -2.84 -6.66 -4.22
CA LEU A 58 -1.56 -6.48 -4.90
C LEU A 58 -0.31 -6.60 -4.00
N ASP A 59 -0.44 -7.25 -2.84
CA ASP A 59 0.63 -7.42 -1.83
C ASP A 59 1.39 -6.11 -1.56
N ALA A 60 0.65 -5.01 -1.45
CA ALA A 60 1.18 -3.67 -1.35
C ALA A 60 1.24 -3.19 0.11
N ILE A 61 2.28 -2.43 0.45
CA ILE A 61 2.48 -1.84 1.76
C ILE A 61 3.00 -0.42 1.58
N LEU A 62 2.44 0.51 2.35
CA LEU A 62 2.90 1.89 2.38
C LEU A 62 3.60 2.18 3.70
N PHE A 63 4.73 2.88 3.64
CA PHE A 63 5.48 3.39 4.78
C PHE A 63 5.64 4.88 4.61
N TRP A 64 5.55 5.64 5.70
CA TRP A 64 5.72 7.08 5.60
C TRP A 64 6.17 7.73 6.90
N THR A 65 6.71 8.94 6.74
CA THR A 65 6.93 9.92 7.80
C THR A 65 6.37 11.24 7.31
N TYR A 66 5.40 11.80 8.04
CA TYR A 66 4.82 13.10 7.72
C TYR A 66 5.46 14.20 8.59
N TYR A 67 5.78 15.34 7.97
CA TYR A 67 6.42 16.49 8.62
C TYR A 67 5.46 17.69 8.64
N PRO A 68 4.73 17.94 9.75
CA PRO A 68 3.70 18.98 9.79
C PRO A 68 4.21 20.41 9.55
N SER A 69 5.47 20.70 9.88
CA SER A 69 6.06 22.04 9.72
C SER A 69 6.29 22.44 8.26
N SER A 70 6.45 21.47 7.36
CA SER A 70 6.72 21.69 5.94
C SER A 70 5.65 21.10 5.02
N ALA A 71 4.62 20.45 5.59
CA ALA A 71 3.64 19.64 4.85
C ALA A 71 4.28 18.58 3.93
N ALA A 72 5.52 18.19 4.22
CA ALA A 72 6.27 17.20 3.45
C ALA A 72 5.93 15.79 3.92
N LEU A 73 5.88 14.86 2.99
CA LEU A 73 5.68 13.44 3.22
C LEU A 73 6.84 12.67 2.58
N ASP A 74 7.62 12.00 3.42
CA ASP A 74 8.51 10.94 2.96
C ASP A 74 7.72 9.64 2.90
N VAL A 75 7.78 8.94 1.77
CA VAL A 75 7.02 7.72 1.53
C VAL A 75 7.88 6.64 0.88
N ALA A 76 7.70 5.40 1.33
CA ALA A 76 8.03 4.21 0.57
C ALA A 76 6.75 3.45 0.25
N TYR A 77 6.45 3.29 -1.03
CA TYR A 77 5.43 2.35 -1.49
C TYR A 77 6.13 1.08 -1.95
N ARG A 78 5.75 -0.07 -1.39
CA ARG A 78 6.32 -1.36 -1.73
C ARG A 78 5.23 -2.30 -2.22
N ALA A 79 5.45 -3.01 -3.32
CA ALA A 79 4.50 -4.02 -3.81
C ALA A 79 5.21 -5.18 -4.50
N ARG A 80 4.65 -6.39 -4.36
CA ARG A 80 5.21 -7.59 -4.96
C ARG A 80 5.00 -7.57 -6.47
N GLN A 81 6.06 -7.80 -7.23
CA GLN A 81 6.01 -7.89 -8.68
C GLN A 81 7.26 -8.61 -9.21
N SER A 82 7.14 -9.24 -10.36
CA SER A 82 8.27 -9.82 -11.10
C SER A 82 9.27 -8.74 -11.54
N PRO A 83 10.56 -9.07 -11.73
CA PRO A 83 11.58 -8.09 -12.13
C PRO A 83 11.38 -7.54 -13.54
N ALA A 84 10.48 -8.15 -14.33
CA ALA A 84 10.11 -7.71 -15.67
C ALA A 84 8.77 -6.95 -15.69
N GLY A 85 8.17 -6.71 -14.54
CA GLY A 85 6.91 -5.96 -14.41
C GLY A 85 7.12 -4.54 -13.92
N TRP A 86 6.03 -3.92 -13.51
CA TRP A 86 6.03 -2.59 -12.91
C TRP A 86 5.01 -2.50 -11.79
N VAL A 87 5.22 -1.52 -10.90
CA VAL A 87 4.29 -1.13 -9.85
C VAL A 87 4.07 0.39 -9.90
N ALA A 88 2.91 0.82 -9.43
CA ALA A 88 2.53 2.21 -9.39
C ALA A 88 1.95 2.59 -8.03
N TRP A 89 2.25 3.80 -7.58
CA TRP A 89 1.55 4.47 -6.50
C TRP A 89 1.25 5.91 -6.90
N ALA A 90 0.10 6.42 -6.53
CA ALA A 90 -0.34 7.75 -6.94
C ALA A 90 -1.12 8.46 -5.86
N ILE A 91 -1.05 9.79 -5.86
CA ILE A 91 -1.98 10.67 -5.16
C ILE A 91 -2.96 11.22 -6.20
N ASN A 92 -4.26 11.21 -5.90
CA ASN A 92 -5.27 11.85 -6.73
C ASN A 92 -5.88 13.07 -6.02
N PRO A 93 -5.45 14.29 -6.39
CA PRO A 93 -5.99 15.53 -5.81
C PRO A 93 -7.44 15.82 -6.21
N THR A 94 -7.97 15.14 -7.23
CA THR A 94 -9.27 15.47 -7.85
C THR A 94 -10.40 14.54 -7.45
N GLY A 95 -10.11 13.35 -6.91
CA GLY A 95 -11.13 12.37 -6.52
C GLY A 95 -10.55 11.01 -6.13
N ARG A 96 -11.43 10.02 -5.94
CA ARG A 96 -11.05 8.62 -5.72
C ARG A 96 -10.88 7.89 -7.06
N GLY A 97 -9.92 6.97 -7.13
CA GLY A 97 -9.63 6.17 -8.33
C GLY A 97 -8.61 6.81 -9.28
N MET A 98 -8.41 6.20 -10.45
CA MET A 98 -7.29 6.51 -11.36
C MET A 98 -7.40 7.87 -12.08
N VAL A 99 -8.61 8.31 -12.44
CA VAL A 99 -8.78 9.54 -13.24
C VAL A 99 -8.43 10.78 -12.42
N GLY A 100 -7.43 11.52 -12.87
CA GLY A 100 -6.84 12.68 -12.19
C GLY A 100 -5.67 12.33 -11.26
N ALA A 101 -5.27 11.06 -11.19
CA ALA A 101 -4.16 10.62 -10.37
C ALA A 101 -2.81 11.13 -10.92
N ASN A 102 -1.93 11.49 -9.99
CA ASN A 102 -0.56 11.90 -10.22
C ASN A 102 0.33 10.75 -9.72
N ALA A 103 0.90 10.00 -10.65
CA ALA A 103 1.42 8.68 -10.40
C ALA A 103 2.95 8.63 -10.45
N PHE A 104 3.51 7.77 -9.61
CA PHE A 104 4.87 7.28 -9.63
C PHE A 104 4.85 5.86 -10.18
N LEU A 105 5.68 5.58 -11.18
CA LEU A 105 5.73 4.29 -11.87
C LEU A 105 7.14 3.71 -11.74
N ALA A 106 7.31 2.62 -10.99
CA ALA A 106 8.57 1.91 -10.87
C ALA A 106 8.63 0.66 -11.74
N PHE A 107 9.73 0.50 -12.47
CA PHE A 107 9.92 -0.55 -13.49
C PHE A 107 11.43 -0.74 -13.77
N PRO A 108 11.86 -1.80 -14.49
CA PRO A 108 13.27 -1.96 -14.83
C PRO A 108 13.64 -1.05 -16.00
N ASP A 109 14.74 -0.31 -15.87
CA ASP A 109 15.31 0.45 -16.97
C ASP A 109 15.73 -0.48 -18.12
N ALA A 110 15.33 -0.16 -19.34
CA ALA A 110 15.50 -1.06 -20.48
C ALA A 110 16.98 -1.29 -20.87
N ALA A 111 17.87 -0.35 -20.54
CA ALA A 111 19.28 -0.44 -20.88
C ALA A 111 20.11 -1.13 -19.80
N THR A 112 19.81 -0.86 -18.52
CA THR A 112 20.61 -1.30 -17.37
C THR A 112 19.97 -2.42 -16.57
N GLY A 113 18.65 -2.60 -16.66
CA GLY A 113 17.86 -3.50 -15.82
C GLY A 113 17.69 -3.03 -14.38
N ALA A 114 18.28 -1.90 -13.99
CA ALA A 114 18.13 -1.33 -12.66
C ALA A 114 16.70 -0.80 -12.48
N ALA A 115 16.17 -0.86 -11.25
CA ALA A 115 14.89 -0.24 -10.96
C ALA A 115 14.97 1.28 -11.17
N THR A 116 14.01 1.84 -11.90
CA THR A 116 13.87 3.27 -12.15
C THR A 116 12.44 3.71 -11.85
N VAL A 117 12.22 5.01 -11.68
CA VAL A 117 10.90 5.61 -11.45
C VAL A 117 10.70 6.85 -12.30
N ILE A 118 9.52 6.96 -12.90
CA ILE A 118 9.04 8.18 -13.56
C ILE A 118 7.79 8.70 -12.85
N THR A 119 7.46 9.96 -13.11
CA THR A 119 6.19 10.55 -12.68
C THR A 119 5.33 10.91 -13.89
N THR A 120 4.01 10.71 -13.80
CA THR A 120 3.07 11.04 -14.90
C THR A 120 1.71 11.44 -14.37
N GLN A 121 0.95 12.24 -15.13
CA GLN A 121 -0.45 12.56 -14.81
C GLN A 121 -1.41 11.66 -15.60
N LEU A 122 -2.49 11.21 -14.96
CA LEU A 122 -3.48 10.30 -15.54
C LEU A 122 -4.86 10.98 -15.65
N PRO A 123 -5.06 11.96 -16.56
CA PRO A 123 -6.24 12.81 -16.56
C PRO A 123 -7.55 12.12 -17.01
N ARG A 124 -7.49 10.88 -17.52
CA ARG A 124 -8.62 10.15 -18.11
C ARG A 124 -8.35 8.64 -18.15
N HIS A 125 -9.39 7.84 -18.40
CA HIS A 125 -9.26 6.37 -18.53
C HIS A 125 -8.60 5.93 -19.84
N ASN A 126 -8.97 6.54 -20.97
CA ASN A 126 -8.54 6.11 -22.30
C ASN A 126 -7.19 6.73 -22.67
N LEU A 127 -6.16 6.38 -21.90
CA LEU A 127 -4.80 6.80 -22.17
C LEU A 127 -4.24 6.04 -23.37
N GLN A 128 -3.54 6.76 -24.23
CA GLN A 128 -2.69 6.20 -25.27
C GLN A 128 -1.28 6.01 -24.71
N PRO A 129 -0.45 5.13 -25.30
CA PRO A 129 0.94 4.99 -24.89
C PRO A 129 1.72 6.31 -24.82
N SER A 130 1.45 7.25 -25.73
CA SER A 130 2.08 8.58 -25.75
C SER A 130 1.66 9.50 -24.61
N ASP A 131 0.57 9.18 -23.88
CA ASP A 131 0.16 9.93 -22.71
C ASP A 131 1.04 9.62 -21.49
N ILE A 132 1.63 8.43 -21.43
CA ILE A 132 2.57 8.05 -20.37
C ILE A 132 3.95 8.59 -20.75
N ARG A 133 4.44 9.55 -19.95
CA ARG A 133 5.73 10.19 -20.13
C ARG A 133 6.24 10.67 -18.80
N ASP A 134 7.54 10.81 -18.68
CA ASP A 134 8.11 11.41 -17.47
C ASP A 134 7.84 12.92 -17.46
N GLU A 135 7.07 13.38 -16.47
CA GLU A 135 6.66 14.77 -16.34
C GLU A 135 6.44 15.18 -14.87
N ALA A 136 6.40 16.49 -14.64
CA ALA A 136 6.10 17.04 -13.33
C ALA A 136 4.64 16.73 -12.91
N LEU A 137 4.45 16.46 -11.62
CA LEU A 137 3.13 16.32 -11.01
C LEU A 137 2.55 17.70 -10.67
N THR A 138 1.26 17.72 -10.31
CA THR A 138 0.54 18.92 -9.87
C THR A 138 0.91 19.41 -8.47
N PHE A 139 1.81 18.69 -7.79
CA PHE A 139 2.39 19.03 -6.50
C PHE A 139 3.90 18.80 -6.53
N ALA A 140 4.62 19.41 -5.58
CA ALA A 140 6.07 19.32 -5.53
C ALA A 140 6.54 17.90 -5.20
N VAL A 141 7.51 17.42 -5.97
CA VAL A 141 8.23 16.17 -5.74
C VAL A 141 9.70 16.52 -5.55
N TYR A 142 10.21 16.30 -4.35
CA TYR A 142 11.59 16.62 -3.96
C TYR A 142 12.53 15.43 -4.19
N VAL A 143 12.03 14.22 -3.97
CA VAL A 143 12.77 12.96 -4.18
C VAL A 143 11.86 12.00 -4.94
N ARG A 144 12.45 11.26 -5.89
CA ARG A 144 11.87 10.06 -6.49
C ARG A 144 12.99 9.07 -6.80
N GLU A 145 12.91 7.88 -6.22
CA GLU A 145 13.86 6.79 -6.47
C GLU A 145 13.10 5.46 -6.48
N ALA A 146 13.71 4.43 -7.06
CA ALA A 146 13.18 3.07 -7.00
C ALA A 146 14.28 2.06 -6.72
N GLU A 147 13.89 0.96 -6.09
CA GLU A 147 14.71 -0.23 -5.94
C GLU A 147 13.87 -1.47 -6.24
N TYR A 148 14.57 -2.56 -6.56
CA TYR A 148 13.96 -3.88 -6.67
C TYR A 148 14.70 -4.85 -5.75
N SER A 149 13.97 -5.50 -4.85
CA SER A 149 14.46 -6.58 -4.00
C SER A 149 14.12 -7.91 -4.64
N ALA A 150 15.14 -8.61 -5.15
CA ALA A 150 14.97 -9.96 -5.69
C ALA A 150 14.54 -10.96 -4.60
N ASP A 151 14.97 -10.72 -3.36
CA ASP A 151 14.58 -11.50 -2.20
C ASP A 151 13.14 -11.14 -1.78
N GLY A 152 12.19 -11.89 -2.34
CA GLY A 152 10.76 -11.67 -2.12
C GLY A 152 10.05 -11.00 -3.30
N GLY A 153 10.78 -10.44 -4.26
CA GLY A 153 10.24 -9.89 -5.50
C GLY A 153 9.40 -8.64 -5.29
N TYR A 154 10.03 -7.58 -4.77
CA TYR A 154 9.36 -6.32 -4.45
C TYR A 154 10.00 -5.16 -5.19
N TYR A 155 9.18 -4.32 -5.82
CA TYR A 155 9.58 -2.95 -6.11
C TYR A 155 9.28 -2.06 -4.90
N THR A 156 10.19 -1.14 -4.59
CA THR A 156 9.93 -0.04 -3.67
C THR A 156 10.07 1.28 -4.44
N ILE A 157 9.05 2.13 -4.39
CA ILE A 157 9.08 3.53 -4.81
C ILE A 157 9.37 4.36 -3.57
N TYR A 158 10.45 5.15 -3.60
CA TYR A 158 10.72 6.19 -2.61
C TYR A 158 10.33 7.54 -3.17
N ALA A 159 9.60 8.35 -2.40
CA ALA A 159 9.33 9.72 -2.76
C ALA A 159 9.31 10.64 -1.54
N THR A 160 9.65 11.91 -1.79
CA THR A 160 9.39 13.01 -0.85
C THR A 160 8.52 14.01 -1.58
N VAL A 161 7.30 14.25 -1.08
CA VAL A 161 6.31 15.09 -1.75
C VAL A 161 5.75 16.15 -0.81
N GLU A 162 5.29 17.26 -1.37
CA GLU A 162 4.39 18.16 -0.65
C GLU A 162 2.95 17.69 -0.81
N LEU A 163 2.22 17.52 0.28
CA LEU A 163 0.84 17.04 0.20
C LEU A 163 -0.06 18.08 -0.50
N PRO A 164 -0.76 17.70 -1.59
CA PRO A 164 -1.57 18.66 -2.34
C PRO A 164 -2.74 19.18 -1.51
N GLY A 165 -3.03 20.47 -1.67
CA GLY A 165 -4.15 21.14 -1.01
C GLY A 165 -3.96 21.39 0.48
N ASN A 166 -2.75 21.22 1.03
CA ASN A 166 -2.43 21.41 2.45
C ASN A 166 -3.35 20.58 3.38
N ARG A 167 -3.55 19.30 3.01
CA ARG A 167 -4.39 18.34 3.72
C ARG A 167 -3.63 17.04 3.94
N THR A 168 -3.81 16.42 5.11
CA THR A 168 -3.17 15.13 5.44
C THR A 168 -3.92 13.95 4.83
N THR A 169 -5.24 14.07 4.69
CA THR A 169 -6.08 13.10 3.98
C THR A 169 -5.91 13.22 2.47
N GLN A 170 -5.47 12.14 1.83
CA GLN A 170 -5.19 12.06 0.41
C GLN A 170 -5.88 10.84 -0.21
N ASN A 171 -6.40 10.98 -1.42
CA ASN A 171 -6.81 9.81 -2.18
C ASN A 171 -5.58 9.18 -2.80
N THR A 172 -5.37 7.90 -2.53
CA THR A 172 -4.25 7.12 -3.05
C THR A 172 -4.75 6.00 -3.95
N VAL A 173 -3.95 5.67 -4.95
CA VAL A 173 -4.22 4.61 -5.92
C VAL A 173 -2.94 3.82 -6.11
N TRP A 174 -3.05 2.51 -6.26
CA TRP A 174 -1.90 1.67 -6.56
C TRP A 174 -2.24 0.63 -7.61
N GLN A 175 -1.24 0.24 -8.39
CA GLN A 175 -1.40 -0.74 -9.47
C GLN A 175 -0.13 -1.56 -9.65
N ALA A 176 -0.25 -2.68 -10.33
CA ALA A 176 0.87 -3.50 -10.79
C ALA A 176 0.49 -4.19 -12.10
N SER A 177 1.48 -4.44 -12.97
CA SER A 177 1.27 -5.17 -14.23
C SER A 177 2.62 -5.58 -14.82
N THR A 178 2.57 -6.35 -15.90
CA THR A 178 3.73 -6.71 -16.73
C THR A 178 3.65 -6.12 -18.14
N THR A 179 2.66 -5.25 -18.38
CA THR A 179 2.39 -4.69 -19.71
C THR A 179 3.16 -3.40 -19.93
N PHE A 180 3.85 -3.29 -21.06
CA PHE A 180 4.61 -2.11 -21.46
C PHE A 180 4.20 -1.65 -22.86
N ALA A 181 4.34 -0.36 -23.13
CA ALA A 181 4.21 0.20 -24.47
C ALA A 181 5.30 1.26 -24.66
N GLY A 182 6.09 1.14 -25.74
CA GLY A 182 7.20 2.06 -26.01
C GLY A 182 8.29 2.07 -24.92
N GLY A 183 8.44 0.97 -24.18
CA GLY A 183 9.41 0.85 -23.08
C GLY A 183 8.95 1.45 -21.75
N LEU A 184 7.72 1.98 -21.67
CA LEU A 184 7.15 2.53 -20.45
C LEU A 184 6.00 1.65 -19.92
N PRO A 185 5.77 1.65 -18.59
CA PRO A 185 4.60 1.02 -17.97
C PRO A 185 3.30 1.45 -18.64
N PHE A 186 2.46 0.48 -19.01
CA PHE A 186 1.20 0.78 -19.68
C PHE A 186 0.16 -0.29 -19.37
N ASN A 187 -1.08 0.10 -19.08
CA ASN A 187 -2.22 -0.77 -18.75
C ASN A 187 -2.01 -1.75 -17.58
N HIS A 188 -3.06 -1.94 -16.80
CA HIS A 188 -3.13 -2.98 -15.78
C HIS A 188 -4.39 -3.84 -16.00
N PRO A 189 -4.43 -5.05 -15.42
CA PRO A 189 -5.64 -5.86 -15.41
C PRO A 189 -6.86 -5.11 -14.83
N PHE A 190 -8.05 -5.49 -15.28
CA PHE A 190 -9.33 -4.93 -14.80
C PHE A 190 -10.10 -5.93 -13.92
N ASP A 191 -9.39 -6.83 -13.25
CA ASP A 191 -10.01 -7.72 -12.27
C ASP A 191 -10.36 -6.96 -10.97
N ARG A 192 -11.02 -7.65 -10.05
CA ARG A 192 -11.53 -7.09 -8.81
C ARG A 192 -10.44 -6.41 -7.97
N ASP A 193 -9.26 -7.01 -7.92
CA ASP A 193 -8.18 -6.56 -7.05
C ASP A 193 -7.65 -5.21 -7.57
N HIS A 194 -7.34 -5.13 -8.87
CA HIS A 194 -6.89 -3.89 -9.51
C HIS A 194 -7.96 -2.80 -9.49
N LEU A 195 -9.23 -3.14 -9.74
CA LEU A 195 -10.34 -2.18 -9.69
C LEU A 195 -10.66 -1.69 -8.28
N SER A 196 -10.15 -2.36 -7.23
CA SER A 196 -10.36 -1.99 -5.83
C SER A 196 -9.09 -1.45 -5.14
N SER A 197 -8.00 -1.28 -5.88
CA SER A 197 -6.71 -0.76 -5.38
C SER A 197 -6.68 0.77 -5.29
N PHE A 198 -7.55 1.31 -4.45
CA PHE A 198 -7.57 2.73 -4.09
C PHE A 198 -8.14 2.91 -2.68
N ALA A 199 -7.69 3.95 -1.98
CA ALA A 199 -8.21 4.31 -0.66
C ALA A 199 -7.90 5.78 -0.34
N SER A 200 -8.71 6.39 0.51
CA SER A 200 -8.39 7.65 1.15
C SER A 200 -7.56 7.35 2.40
N LEU A 201 -6.37 7.94 2.51
CA LEU A 201 -5.46 7.75 3.63
C LEU A 201 -5.16 9.10 4.29
N ASP A 202 -5.30 9.16 5.60
CA ASP A 202 -4.79 10.29 6.39
C ASP A 202 -3.35 10.02 6.84
N PHE A 203 -2.40 10.76 6.28
CA PHE A 203 -0.97 10.61 6.59
C PHE A 203 -0.56 11.08 7.99
N LEU A 204 -1.47 11.73 8.73
CA LEU A 204 -1.23 12.11 10.13
C LEU A 204 -1.73 11.02 11.09
N THR A 205 -2.93 10.47 10.86
CA THR A 205 -3.55 9.49 11.78
C THR A 205 -3.33 8.03 11.37
N GLY A 206 -3.03 7.77 10.10
CA GLY A 206 -3.00 6.43 9.51
C GLY A 206 -4.38 5.84 9.22
N GLU A 207 -5.46 6.63 9.30
CA GLU A 207 -6.81 6.18 8.97
C GLU A 207 -6.95 5.90 7.47
N LEU A 208 -7.44 4.71 7.11
CA LEU A 208 -7.64 4.25 5.74
C LEU A 208 -9.13 4.00 5.46
N ALA A 209 -9.69 4.64 4.42
CA ALA A 209 -11.12 4.63 4.09
C ALA A 209 -11.43 4.45 2.58
#